data_AF-A0A090J2M8-F1
#
_entry.id   AF-A0A090J2M8-F1
#
_cell.length_a   1.000
_cell.length_b   1.000
_cell.length_c   1.000
_cell.angle_alpha   90.00
_cell.angle_beta   90.00
_cell.angle_gamma   90.00
#
_symmetry.space_group_name_H-M   'P 1'
#
loop_
_entity.id
_entity.type
_entity.pdbx_description
1 polymer ?
#
loop_
_entity_poly.entity_id
_entity_poly.type
_entity_poly.pdbx_seq_one_letter_code
_entity_poly.pdbx_strand_id
1 'polypeptide(L)'
;MAGYSIECALKAWIAKSTKEHDFPDKKIADKVHTHDLVRLLGVLDVQVPEEIKFYWFIVKDWSEKARYEKYSMVEASDLLAAINDPTEGVFKWIEEHW
;
A
#
# COMPACT_ATOMS: atom_id res chain seq x y z
N MET A 1 -1.95 -12.69 -0.85
CA MET A 1 -0.90 -12.20 -1.80
C MET A 1 -1.22 -10.82 -2.34
N ALA A 2 -2.50 -10.51 -2.66
CA ALA A 2 -2.89 -9.23 -3.25
C ALA A 2 -2.37 -7.99 -2.49
N GLY A 3 -2.38 -7.95 -1.15
CA GLY A 3 -1.88 -6.78 -0.41
C GLY A 3 -0.39 -6.45 -0.61
N TYR A 4 0.44 -7.39 -1.07
CA TYR A 4 1.82 -7.08 -1.46
C TYR A 4 1.88 -6.12 -2.66
N SER A 5 0.87 -6.07 -3.53
CA SER A 5 0.87 -5.11 -4.64
C SER A 5 0.84 -3.66 -4.12
N ILE A 6 0.03 -3.41 -3.09
CA ILE A 6 -0.06 -2.10 -2.44
C ILE A 6 1.21 -1.77 -1.67
N GLU A 7 1.77 -2.74 -0.93
CA GLU A 7 3.07 -2.57 -0.27
C GLU A 7 4.17 -2.19 -1.28
N CYS A 8 4.28 -2.94 -2.38
CA CYS A 8 5.25 -2.68 -3.43
C CYS A 8 5.04 -1.30 -4.08
N ALA A 9 3.79 -0.91 -4.33
CA ALA A 9 3.47 0.37 -4.93
C ALA A 9 3.85 1.54 -4.00
N LEU A 10 3.51 1.46 -2.71
CA LEU A 10 3.92 2.47 -1.72
C LEU A 10 5.44 2.55 -1.59
N LYS A 11 6.14 1.40 -1.54
CA LYS A 11 7.60 1.37 -1.46
C LYS A 11 8.25 1.95 -2.72
N ALA A 12 7.71 1.69 -3.90
CA ALA A 12 8.17 2.29 -5.15
C ALA A 12 7.96 3.80 -5.15
N TRP A 13 6.81 4.29 -4.67
CA TRP A 13 6.53 5.72 -4.51
C TRP A 13 7.56 6.37 -3.57
N ILE A 14 7.84 5.76 -2.41
CA ILE A 14 8.88 6.26 -1.50
C ILE A 14 10.26 6.26 -2.16
N ALA A 15 10.61 5.18 -2.87
CA ALA A 15 11.91 5.06 -3.53
C ALA A 15 12.15 6.14 -4.60
N LYS A 16 11.09 6.68 -5.21
CA LYS A 16 11.18 7.79 -6.20
C LYS A 16 11.78 9.08 -5.62
N SER A 17 11.78 9.23 -4.29
CA SER A 17 12.48 10.33 -3.61
C SER A 17 14.00 10.22 -3.69
N THR A 18 14.54 9.03 -3.95
CA THR A 18 15.97 8.78 -4.11
C THR A 18 16.33 8.91 -5.58
N LYS A 19 17.24 9.84 -5.90
CA LYS A 19 17.69 10.07 -7.28
C LYS A 19 18.69 9.00 -7.70
N GLU A 20 18.80 8.81 -9.02
CA GLU A 20 19.90 8.04 -9.58
C GLU A 20 21.25 8.60 -9.09
N HIS A 21 22.16 7.70 -8.71
CA HIS A 21 23.47 8.01 -8.12
C HIS A 21 23.46 8.63 -6.72
N ASP A 22 22.30 8.74 -6.08
CA ASP A 22 22.18 9.11 -4.67
C ASP A 22 22.01 7.88 -3.78
N PHE A 23 22.43 7.97 -2.53
CA PHE A 23 22.08 6.97 -1.52
C PHE A 23 20.75 7.33 -0.89
N PRO A 24 19.86 6.35 -0.60
CA PRO A 24 18.64 6.65 0.12
C PRO A 24 19.00 7.18 1.52
N ASP A 25 18.23 8.16 2.01
CA ASP A 25 18.34 8.59 3.40
C ASP A 25 18.14 7.36 4.31
N LYS A 26 19.13 7.09 5.15
CA LYS A 26 19.12 5.89 6.01
C LYS A 26 17.88 5.82 6.90
N LYS A 27 17.41 6.95 7.45
CA LYS A 27 16.24 6.97 8.32
C LYS A 27 14.97 6.65 7.54
N ILE A 28 14.87 7.11 6.29
CA ILE A 28 13.77 6.73 5.40
C ILE A 28 13.87 5.24 5.09
N ALA A 29 15.03 4.75 4.64
CA ALA A 29 15.24 3.33 4.33
C ALA A 29 14.84 2.42 5.51
N ASP A 30 15.29 2.73 6.73
CA ASP A 30 14.96 1.98 7.94
C ASP A 30 13.44 1.96 8.21
N LYS A 31 12.72 3.08 7.98
CA LYS A 31 11.26 3.15 8.16
C LYS A 31 10.48 2.34 7.12
N VAL A 32 11.04 2.16 5.92
CA VAL A 32 10.41 1.44 4.81
C VAL A 32 10.56 -0.08 4.93
N HIS A 33 11.47 -0.57 5.78
CA HIS A 33 11.61 -1.99 6.11
C HIS A 33 10.49 -2.49 7.05
N THR A 34 9.24 -2.36 6.60
CA THR A 34 8.01 -2.79 7.28
C THR A 34 6.99 -3.34 6.26
N HIS A 35 6.02 -4.11 6.74
CA HIS A 35 4.84 -4.54 5.99
C HIS A 35 3.57 -3.75 6.36
N ASP A 36 3.68 -2.84 7.33
CA ASP A 36 2.58 -1.97 7.80
C ASP A 36 2.31 -0.86 6.77
N LEU A 37 1.20 -0.98 6.06
CA LEU A 37 0.80 -0.05 5.00
C LEU A 37 0.53 1.37 5.53
N VAL A 38 0.02 1.49 6.76
CA VAL A 38 -0.25 2.80 7.39
C VAL A 38 1.07 3.51 7.69
N ARG A 39 2.08 2.78 8.17
CA ARG A 39 3.43 3.35 8.38
C ARG A 39 4.07 3.77 7.07
N LEU A 40 3.95 2.97 6.00
CA LEU A 40 4.48 3.32 4.69
C LEU A 40 3.84 4.61 4.16
N LEU A 41 2.51 4.74 4.28
CA LEU A 41 1.83 5.96 3.89
C LEU A 41 2.26 7.17 4.75
N GLY A 42 2.46 6.96 6.04
CA GLY A 42 3.00 7.99 6.95
C GLY A 42 4.43 8.45 6.60
N VAL A 43 5.24 7.62 5.93
CA VAL A 43 6.55 8.05 5.41
C VAL A 43 6.41 9.02 4.25
N LEU A 44 5.36 8.86 3.44
CA LEU A 44 5.04 9.75 2.32
C LEU A 44 4.40 11.08 2.78
N ASP A 45 3.95 11.16 4.04
CA ASP A 45 3.19 12.30 4.58
C ASP A 45 1.91 12.61 3.77
N VAL A 46 1.27 11.56 3.22
CA VAL A 46 0.05 11.66 2.41
C VAL A 46 -1.17 11.22 3.22
N GLN A 47 -2.24 12.00 3.11
CA GLN A 47 -3.53 11.64 3.67
C GLN A 47 -4.35 10.83 2.67
N VAL A 48 -5.07 9.83 3.16
CA VAL A 48 -6.02 9.05 2.34
C VAL A 48 -7.21 9.95 2.02
N PRO A 49 -7.52 10.19 0.75
CA PRO A 49 -8.65 11.03 0.38
C PRO A 49 -9.97 10.29 0.62
N GLU A 50 -11.06 11.04 0.81
CA GLU A 50 -12.34 10.47 1.26
C GLU A 50 -12.91 9.47 0.24
N GLU A 51 -12.63 9.71 -1.04
CA GLU A 51 -13.05 8.93 -2.21
C GLU A 51 -12.57 7.47 -2.16
N ILE A 52 -11.42 7.18 -1.55
CA ILE A 52 -10.89 5.80 -1.46
C ILE A 52 -10.92 5.25 -0.05
N LYS A 53 -11.40 6.02 0.93
CA LYS A 53 -11.24 5.73 2.36
C LYS A 53 -11.85 4.40 2.77
N PHE A 54 -12.98 4.03 2.15
CA PHE A 54 -13.63 2.75 2.36
C PHE A 54 -12.73 1.58 1.91
N TYR A 55 -12.22 1.62 0.68
CA TYR A 55 -11.33 0.59 0.17
C TYR A 55 -9.96 0.59 0.86
N TRP A 56 -9.45 1.75 1.26
CA TRP A 56 -8.29 1.84 2.12
C TRP A 56 -8.50 1.13 3.46
N PHE A 57 -9.68 1.28 4.07
CA PHE A 57 -10.01 0.60 5.33
C PHE A 57 -9.93 -0.93 5.20
N ILE A 58 -10.32 -1.49 4.06
CA ILE A 58 -10.21 -2.93 3.76
C ILE A 58 -8.75 -3.34 3.54
N VAL A 59 -8.00 -2.56 2.77
CA VAL A 59 -6.63 -2.89 2.37
C VAL A 59 -5.63 -2.73 3.51
N LYS A 60 -5.75 -1.68 4.33
CA LYS A 60 -4.75 -1.31 5.35
C LYS A 60 -4.48 -2.41 6.39
N ASP A 61 -5.47 -3.29 6.62
CA ASP A 61 -5.41 -4.34 7.63
C ASP A 61 -4.79 -5.64 7.08
N TRP A 62 -4.46 -5.68 5.79
CA TRP A 62 -3.68 -6.77 5.23
C TRP A 62 -2.29 -6.85 5.88
N SER A 63 -1.82 -8.07 6.11
CA SER A 63 -0.44 -8.34 6.56
C SER A 63 0.11 -9.62 5.94
N GLU A 64 1.42 -9.83 6.07
CA GLU A 64 2.13 -11.01 5.58
C GLU A 64 1.67 -12.32 6.24
N LYS A 65 0.96 -12.24 7.37
CA LYS A 65 0.32 -13.39 8.04
C LYS A 65 -0.76 -14.03 7.18
N ALA A 66 -1.35 -13.28 6.27
CA ALA A 66 -2.32 -13.75 5.29
C ALA A 66 -1.83 -14.96 4.48
N ARG A 67 -0.51 -15.21 4.43
CA ARG A 67 0.10 -16.40 3.80
C ARG A 67 -0.23 -17.71 4.51
N TYR A 68 -0.53 -17.65 5.80
CA TYR A 68 -0.75 -18.82 6.66
C TYR A 68 -2.18 -18.92 7.19
N GLU A 69 -3.00 -17.91 6.89
CA GLU A 69 -4.40 -17.84 7.29
C GLU A 69 -5.32 -18.34 6.16
N LYS A 70 -6.52 -18.79 6.55
CA LYS A 70 -7.58 -19.14 5.61
C LYS A 70 -8.53 -17.96 5.50
N TYR A 71 -8.76 -17.53 4.27
CA TYR A 71 -9.77 -16.51 3.95
C TYR A 71 -10.99 -17.17 3.33
N SER A 72 -12.15 -16.63 3.66
CA SER A 72 -13.37 -16.87 2.91
C SER A 72 -13.27 -16.27 1.52
N MET A 73 -14.12 -16.76 0.61
CA MET A 73 -14.24 -16.20 -0.74
C MET A 73 -14.67 -14.73 -0.70
N VAL A 74 -15.47 -14.35 0.30
CA VAL A 74 -15.96 -12.97 0.48
C VAL A 74 -14.80 -12.06 0.84
N GLU A 75 -14.04 -12.38 1.89
CA GLU A 75 -12.88 -11.58 2.30
C GLU A 75 -11.84 -11.44 1.18
N ALA A 76 -11.59 -12.52 0.43
CA ALA A 76 -10.67 -12.47 -0.70
C ALA A 76 -11.20 -11.57 -1.84
N SER A 77 -12.51 -11.65 -2.13
CA SER A 77 -13.15 -10.83 -3.16
C SER A 77 -13.17 -9.35 -2.78
N ASP A 78 -13.49 -9.04 -1.51
CA ASP A 78 -13.52 -7.67 -1.00
C ASP A 78 -12.14 -7.03 -1.06
N LEU A 79 -11.08 -7.78 -0.68
CA LEU A 79 -9.72 -7.29 -0.79
C LEU A 79 -9.32 -7.04 -2.25
N LEU A 80 -9.69 -7.93 -3.17
CA LEU A 80 -9.40 -7.75 -4.60
C LEU A 80 -10.16 -6.58 -5.21
N ALA A 81 -11.42 -6.38 -4.83
CA ALA A 81 -12.23 -5.23 -5.25
C ALA A 81 -11.60 -3.94 -4.73
N ALA A 82 -11.26 -3.86 -3.44
CA ALA A 82 -10.65 -2.68 -2.84
C ALA A 82 -9.31 -2.30 -3.48
N ILE A 83 -8.54 -3.28 -3.98
CA ILE A 83 -7.30 -3.05 -4.70
C ILE A 83 -7.55 -2.57 -6.14
N ASN A 84 -8.44 -3.25 -6.88
CA ASN A 84 -8.53 -3.15 -8.34
C ASN A 84 -9.73 -2.33 -8.84
N ASP A 85 -10.57 -1.76 -7.97
CA ASP A 85 -11.71 -0.97 -8.40
C ASP A 85 -11.27 0.15 -9.36
N PRO A 86 -11.90 0.26 -10.54
CA PRO A 86 -11.44 1.17 -11.60
C PRO A 86 -11.72 2.63 -11.31
N THR A 87 -12.49 2.95 -10.27
CA THR A 87 -12.84 4.33 -9.89
C THR A 87 -12.19 4.69 -8.58
N GLU A 88 -12.39 3.88 -7.54
CA GLU A 88 -12.04 4.18 -6.15
C GLU A 88 -10.93 3.26 -5.61
N GLY A 89 -10.39 2.35 -6.44
CA GLY A 89 -9.42 1.35 -6.01
C GLY A 89 -8.11 1.96 -5.51
N VAL A 90 -7.58 1.39 -4.42
CA VAL A 90 -6.35 1.90 -3.77
C VAL A 90 -5.16 1.87 -4.73
N PHE A 91 -5.05 0.83 -5.58
CA PHE A 91 -3.92 0.75 -6.51
C PHE A 91 -3.98 1.87 -7.57
N LYS A 92 -5.17 2.13 -8.12
CA LYS A 92 -5.37 3.23 -9.07
C LYS A 92 -5.02 4.58 -8.45
N TRP A 93 -5.48 4.83 -7.22
CA TRP A 93 -5.14 6.07 -6.52
C TRP A 93 -3.63 6.24 -6.34
N ILE A 94 -2.91 5.19 -5.92
CA ILE A 94 -1.43 5.25 -5.82
C ILE A 94 -0.84 5.54 -7.20
N GLU A 95 -1.32 4.90 -8.25
CA GLU A 95 -0.82 5.09 -9.61
C GLU A 95 -0.99 6.54 -10.12
N GLU A 96 -2.08 7.21 -9.74
CA GLU A 96 -2.34 8.60 -10.10
C GLU A 96 -1.49 9.62 -9.32
N HIS A 97 -0.93 9.23 -8.17
CA HIS A 97 -0.21 10.14 -7.28
C HIS A 97 1.31 9.86 -7.17
N TRP A 98 1.77 8.68 -7.57
CA TRP A 98 3.16 8.25 -7.39
C TRP A 98 4.18 8.78 -8.41
#